data_AF-Q0FWS3-F1
#
_entry.id   AF-Q0FWS3-F1
#
_cell.length_a   1.000
_cell.length_b   1.000
_cell.length_c   1.000
_cell.angle_alpha   90.00
_cell.angle_beta   90.00
_cell.angle_gamma   90.00
#
_symmetry.space_group_name_H-M   'P 1'
#
loop_
_entity.id
_entity.type
_entity.pdbx_description
1 polymer ?
#
loop_
_entity_poly.entity_id
_entity_poly.type
_entity_poly.pdbx_seq_one_letter_code
_entity_poly.pdbx_strand_id
1 'polypeptide(L)'
;MVHGWPKIQNPTGAAGMVEGLGFAPGWLWSILLAVTEFGGGLLLVLGLFTRLAAGGTTVVLLVTVYFHWIARDEGYSGAELSLIWSAVTLTFLAKGGGRYSLDRLLGKEL
;
A
#
# COMPACT_ATOMS: atom_id res chain seq x y z
N MET A 1 -0.63 8.53 3.62
CA MET A 1 -1.53 8.87 4.76
C MET A 1 -2.77 9.64 4.33
N VAL A 2 -2.67 10.73 3.56
CA VAL A 2 -3.86 11.50 3.09
C VAL A 2 -4.86 10.64 2.32
N HIS A 3 -4.40 9.74 1.44
CA HIS A 3 -5.27 8.80 0.73
C HIS A 3 -5.86 7.68 1.60
N GLY A 4 -5.13 7.21 2.61
CA GLY A 4 -5.56 6.12 3.48
C GLY A 4 -6.49 6.56 4.62
N TRP A 5 -6.45 7.84 5.01
CA TRP A 5 -7.23 8.36 6.13
C TRP A 5 -8.76 8.21 5.93
N PRO A 6 -9.36 8.56 4.77
CA PRO A 6 -10.77 8.31 4.54
C PRO A 6 -11.13 6.81 4.55
N LYS A 7 -10.20 5.96 4.07
CA LYS A 7 -10.41 4.50 3.99
C LYS A 7 -10.38 3.83 5.36
N ILE A 8 -9.53 4.29 6.28
CA ILE A 8 -9.51 3.72 7.64
C ILE A 8 -10.73 4.17 8.46
N GLN A 9 -11.35 5.30 8.13
CA GLN A 9 -12.61 5.74 8.73
C GLN A 9 -13.81 4.90 8.25
N ASN A 10 -13.76 4.34 7.04
CA ASN A 10 -14.73 3.37 6.54
C ASN A 10 -14.04 2.19 5.86
N PRO A 11 -13.49 1.23 6.63
CA PRO A 11 -12.65 0.14 6.12
C PRO A 11 -13.36 -0.80 5.15
N THR A 12 -14.70 -0.87 5.18
CA THR A 12 -15.51 -1.69 4.26
C THR A 12 -16.02 -0.90 3.05
N GLY A 13 -15.75 0.40 2.98
CA GLY A 13 -16.29 1.28 1.94
C GLY A 13 -15.82 0.95 0.51
N ALA A 14 -14.71 0.23 0.37
CA ALA A 14 -14.19 -0.22 -0.92
C ALA A 14 -14.59 -1.67 -1.26
N ALA A 15 -15.44 -2.33 -0.46
CA ALA A 15 -15.79 -3.75 -0.64
C ALA A 15 -16.32 -4.07 -2.05
N GLY A 16 -17.26 -3.27 -2.56
CA GLY A 16 -17.80 -3.46 -3.91
C GLY A 16 -16.77 -3.16 -5.01
N MET A 17 -15.85 -2.23 -4.79
CA MET A 17 -14.77 -1.92 -5.73
C MET A 17 -13.81 -3.12 -5.84
N VAL A 18 -13.36 -3.67 -4.71
CA VAL A 18 -12.41 -4.81 -4.72
C VAL A 18 -13.09 -6.10 -5.20
N GLU A 19 -14.37 -6.33 -4.90
CA GLU A 19 -15.13 -7.44 -5.48
C GLU A 19 -15.27 -7.30 -7.01
N GLY A 20 -15.50 -6.09 -7.51
CA GLY A 20 -15.51 -5.80 -8.94
C GLY A 20 -14.19 -6.08 -9.64
N LEU A 21 -13.07 -6.12 -8.89
CA LEU A 21 -11.75 -6.52 -9.37
C LEU A 21 -11.48 -8.03 -9.26
N GLY A 22 -12.45 -8.82 -8.79
CA GLY A 22 -12.34 -10.26 -8.61
C GLY A 22 -11.88 -10.72 -7.21
N PHE A 23 -11.73 -9.78 -6.26
CA PHE A 23 -11.33 -10.12 -4.89
C PHE A 23 -12.55 -10.39 -4.00
N ALA A 24 -13.00 -11.64 -3.98
CA ALA A 24 -14.03 -12.11 -3.04
C ALA A 24 -13.40 -12.82 -1.82
N PRO A 25 -13.89 -12.58 -0.58
CA PRO A 25 -14.96 -11.66 -0.21
C PRO A 25 -14.48 -10.21 -0.05
N GLY A 26 -15.22 -9.24 -0.57
CA GLY A 26 -14.76 -7.86 -0.73
C GLY A 26 -14.59 -7.09 0.57
N TRP A 27 -15.42 -7.37 1.57
CA TRP A 27 -15.29 -6.75 2.89
C TRP A 27 -13.92 -7.00 3.52
N LEU A 28 -13.37 -8.21 3.34
CA LEU A 28 -12.06 -8.60 3.86
C LEU A 28 -10.95 -7.84 3.15
N TRP A 29 -10.97 -7.87 1.82
CA TRP A 29 -9.96 -7.20 1.00
C TRP A 29 -10.00 -5.67 1.13
N SER A 30 -11.19 -5.10 1.33
CA SER A 30 -11.36 -3.66 1.62
C SER A 30 -10.72 -3.27 2.95
N ILE A 31 -10.89 -4.08 4.00
CA ILE A 31 -10.26 -3.83 5.29
C ILE A 31 -8.74 -3.93 5.17
N LEU A 32 -8.24 -4.98 4.52
CA LEU A 32 -6.81 -5.15 4.29
C LEU A 32 -6.22 -3.97 3.51
N LEU A 33 -6.90 -3.53 2.45
CA LEU A 33 -6.52 -2.34 1.67
C LEU A 33 -6.43 -1.09 2.56
N ALA A 34 -7.47 -0.81 3.35
CA ALA A 34 -7.51 0.36 4.23
C ALA A 34 -6.39 0.35 5.29
N VAL A 35 -6.18 -0.81 5.93
CA VAL A 35 -5.14 -1.00 6.95
C VAL A 35 -3.76 -0.88 6.34
N THR A 36 -3.52 -1.47 5.16
CA THR A 36 -2.22 -1.41 4.51
C THR A 36 -1.90 0.00 3.99
N GLU A 37 -2.86 0.71 3.40
CA GLU A 37 -2.60 2.08 2.90
C GLU A 37 -2.33 3.08 4.03
N PHE A 38 -3.10 3.00 5.11
CA PHE A 38 -2.93 3.91 6.23
C PHE A 38 -1.80 3.44 7.17
N GLY A 39 -1.93 2.22 7.69
CA GLY A 39 -0.99 1.63 8.64
C GLY A 39 0.37 1.34 8.01
N GLY A 40 0.42 0.79 6.79
CA GLY A 40 1.69 0.57 6.08
C GLY A 40 2.42 1.89 5.79
N GLY A 41 1.68 2.93 5.40
CA GLY A 41 2.24 4.27 5.24
C GLY A 41 2.80 4.86 6.55
N LEU A 42 2.08 4.70 7.66
CA LEU A 42 2.54 5.15 8.98
C LEU A 42 3.79 4.39 9.44
N LEU A 43 3.81 3.08 9.28
CA LEU A 43 4.95 2.22 9.61
C LEU A 43 6.19 2.58 8.78
N LEU A 44 6.03 2.85 7.48
CA LEU A 44 7.11 3.30 6.62
C LEU A 44 7.68 4.66 7.04
N VAL A 45 6.83 5.62 7.42
CA VAL A 45 7.27 6.94 7.91
C VAL A 45 8.09 6.79 9.20
N LEU A 46 7.66 5.91 10.09
CA LEU A 46 8.37 5.62 11.33
C LEU A 46 9.60 4.73 11.12
N GLY A 47 9.73 4.09 9.96
CA GLY A 47 10.73 3.05 9.71
C GLY A 47 10.60 1.89 10.68
N LEU A 48 9.38 1.44 10.98
CA LEU A 48 9.08 0.30 11.83
C LEU A 48 8.48 -0.84 10.99
N PHE A 49 8.99 -2.06 11.14
CA PHE A 49 8.70 -3.21 10.29
C PHE A 49 8.77 -2.85 8.80
N THR A 50 9.79 -2.07 8.43
CA THR A 50 9.91 -1.37 7.14
C THR A 50 9.76 -2.31 5.96
N ARG A 51 10.38 -3.50 6.01
CA ARG A 51 10.22 -4.51 4.94
C ARG A 51 8.79 -5.01 4.79
N LEU A 52 8.12 -5.35 5.90
CA LEU A 52 6.74 -5.84 5.86
C LEU A 52 5.77 -4.75 5.41
N ALA A 53 5.92 -3.54 5.94
CA ALA A 53 5.13 -2.38 5.56
C ALA A 53 5.34 -2.00 4.09
N ALA A 54 6.60 -2.02 3.61
CA ALA A 54 6.95 -1.81 2.22
C ALA A 54 6.30 -2.86 1.33
N GLY A 55 6.44 -4.15 1.66
CA GLY A 55 5.88 -5.25 0.87
C GLY A 55 4.36 -5.14 0.72
N GLY A 56 3.64 -4.93 1.82
CA GLY A 56 2.19 -4.73 1.77
C GLY A 56 1.80 -3.51 0.92
N THR A 57 2.50 -2.38 1.12
CA THR A 57 2.22 -1.15 0.37
C THR A 57 2.51 -1.31 -1.12
N THR A 58 3.59 -2.00 -1.49
CA THR A 58 3.90 -2.31 -2.89
C THR A 58 2.80 -3.12 -3.55
N VAL A 59 2.28 -4.18 -2.89
CA VAL A 59 1.18 -4.98 -3.43
C VAL A 59 -0.06 -4.12 -3.69
N VAL A 60 -0.45 -3.28 -2.73
CA VAL A 60 -1.58 -2.36 -2.90
C VAL A 60 -1.36 -1.39 -4.06
N LEU A 61 -0.16 -0.84 -4.21
CA LEU A 61 0.17 0.07 -5.31
C LEU A 61 0.13 -0.62 -6.66
N LEU A 62 0.58 -1.87 -6.76
CA LEU A 62 0.49 -2.67 -8.00
C LEU A 62 -0.98 -2.98 -8.37
N VAL A 63 -1.82 -3.31 -7.39
CA VAL A 63 -3.27 -3.43 -7.61
C VAL A 63 -3.87 -2.10 -8.06
N THR A 64 -3.38 -0.98 -7.52
CA THR A 64 -3.83 0.36 -7.92
C THR A 64 -3.39 0.71 -9.35
N VAL A 65 -2.19 0.30 -9.77
CA VAL A 65 -1.73 0.38 -11.17
C VAL A 65 -2.67 -0.42 -12.06
N TYR A 66 -2.97 -1.68 -11.72
CA TYR A 66 -3.91 -2.49 -12.49
C TYR A 66 -5.30 -1.83 -12.57
N PHE A 67 -5.78 -1.28 -11.46
CA PHE A 67 -7.08 -0.61 -11.41
C PHE A 67 -7.16 0.60 -12.35
N HIS A 68 -6.18 1.51 -12.32
CA HIS A 68 -6.21 2.69 -13.18
C HIS A 68 -5.86 2.35 -14.63
N TRP A 69 -4.88 1.49 -14.85
CA TRP A 69 -4.40 1.16 -16.19
C TRP A 69 -5.41 0.30 -16.96
N ILE A 70 -5.82 -0.83 -16.36
CA ILE A 70 -6.61 -1.86 -17.05
C ILE A 70 -8.09 -1.71 -16.72
N ALA A 71 -8.45 -1.66 -15.43
CA ALA A 71 -9.86 -1.69 -15.04
C ALA A 71 -10.61 -0.39 -15.39
N ARG A 72 -9.90 0.74 -15.42
CA ARG A 72 -10.46 2.06 -15.78
C ARG A 72 -10.06 2.57 -17.16
N ASP A 73 -9.19 1.84 -17.87
CA ASP A 73 -8.66 2.22 -19.20
C ASP A 73 -8.00 3.62 -19.23
N GLU A 74 -7.43 4.08 -18.11
CA GLU A 74 -6.76 5.38 -18.01
C GLU A 74 -5.28 5.32 -18.42
N GLY A 75 -4.75 4.10 -18.60
CA GLY A 75 -3.37 3.85 -19.01
C GLY A 75 -2.33 4.50 -18.09
N TYR A 76 -1.25 5.00 -18.68
CA TYR A 76 -0.15 5.64 -17.95
C TYR A 76 -0.61 6.86 -17.16
N SER A 77 -1.51 7.68 -17.72
CA SER A 77 -1.94 8.94 -17.09
C SER A 77 -2.62 8.72 -15.73
N GLY A 78 -3.36 7.63 -15.55
CA GLY A 78 -3.98 7.29 -14.27
C GLY A 78 -3.06 6.51 -13.32
N ALA A 79 -2.11 5.75 -13.88
CA ALA A 79 -1.28 4.83 -13.10
C ALA A 79 0.12 5.37 -12.74
N GLU A 80 0.59 6.46 -13.35
CA GLU A 80 1.94 7.01 -13.20
C GLU A 80 2.36 7.16 -11.73
N LEU A 81 1.52 7.82 -10.91
CA LEU A 81 1.83 8.05 -9.52
C LEU A 81 1.97 6.73 -8.74
N SER A 82 1.09 5.76 -9.03
CA SER A 82 1.12 4.44 -8.40
C SER A 82 2.36 3.64 -8.82
N LEU A 83 2.79 3.76 -10.08
CA LEU A 83 4.02 3.17 -10.58
C LEU A 83 5.25 3.73 -9.86
N ILE A 84 5.35 5.05 -9.74
CA ILE A 84 6.47 5.71 -9.05
C ILE A 84 6.54 5.26 -7.59
N TRP A 85 5.42 5.30 -6.86
CA TRP A 85 5.39 4.85 -5.47
C TRP A 85 5.65 3.35 -5.32
N SER A 86 5.24 2.52 -6.29
CA SER A 86 5.55 1.09 -6.27
C SER A 86 7.05 0.86 -6.37
N ALA A 87 7.75 1.59 -7.23
CA ALA A 87 9.21 1.52 -7.33
C ALA A 87 9.88 1.99 -6.04
N VAL A 88 9.42 3.09 -5.43
CA VAL A 88 9.95 3.59 -4.16
C VAL A 88 9.79 2.55 -3.05
N THR A 89 8.57 2.03 -2.86
CA THR A 89 8.31 1.03 -1.81
C THR A 89 9.07 -0.27 -2.05
N LEU A 90 9.27 -0.67 -3.30
CA LEU A 90 10.13 -1.81 -3.64
C LEU A 90 11.58 -1.60 -3.20
N THR A 91 12.10 -0.37 -3.27
CA THR A 91 13.46 -0.09 -2.76
C THR A 91 13.56 -0.25 -1.24
N PHE A 92 12.53 0.16 -0.49
CA PHE A 92 12.46 -0.06 0.96
C PHE A 92 12.31 -1.55 1.29
N LEU A 93 11.56 -2.30 0.49
CA LEU A 93 11.45 -3.75 0.63
C LEU A 93 12.81 -4.43 0.44
N ALA A 94 13.57 -4.04 -0.59
CA ALA A 94 14.88 -4.62 -0.87
C ALA A 94 15.94 -4.22 0.15
N LYS A 95 16.03 -2.92 0.48
CA LYS A 95 17.14 -2.34 1.25
C LYS A 95 16.86 -2.17 2.75
N GLY A 96 15.60 -2.23 3.19
CA GLY A 96 15.22 -1.91 4.56
C GLY A 96 15.01 -0.41 4.82
N GLY A 97 14.81 -0.04 6.08
CA GLY A 97 14.49 1.32 6.51
C GLY A 97 15.70 2.25 6.65
N GLY A 98 16.91 1.70 6.73
CA GLY A 98 18.15 2.47 6.74
C GLY A 98 18.43 3.18 8.07
N ARG A 99 19.37 4.15 8.05
CA ARG A 99 20.01 4.71 9.27
C ARG A 99 19.08 5.45 10.23
N TYR A 100 17.94 5.97 9.76
CA TYR A 100 16.99 6.73 10.57
C TYR A 100 15.73 5.92 10.94
N SER A 101 15.70 4.63 10.59
CA SER A 101 14.55 3.77 10.90
C SER A 101 14.52 3.37 12.38
N LEU A 102 13.31 3.27 12.95
CA LEU A 102 13.13 2.69 14.27
C LEU A 102 13.51 1.21 14.30
N ASP A 103 13.39 0.50 13.19
CA ASP A 103 13.87 -0.88 13.04
C ASP A 103 15.34 -1.02 13.40
N ARG A 104 16.17 -0.10 12.92
CA ARG A 104 17.60 -0.10 13.24
C ARG A 104 17.84 0.28 14.70
N LEU A 105 17.09 1.25 15.24
CA LEU A 105 17.20 1.65 16.65
C LEU A 105 16.81 0.50 17.59
N LEU A 106 15.81 -0.31 17.20
CA LEU A 106 15.30 -1.44 17.97
C LEU A 106 15.99 -2.77 17.63
N GLY A 107 16.94 -2.79 16.69
CA GLY A 107 17.62 -4.01 16.23
C GLY A 107 16.71 -5.02 15.51
N LYS A 108 15.58 -4.57 14.98
CA LYS A 108 14.55 -5.39 14.30
C LYS A 108 14.49 -5.13 12.79
N GLU A 109 15.59 -4.69 12.19
CA GLU A 109 15.69 -4.55 10.73
C GLU A 109 15.64 -5.97 10.12
N LEU A 110 14.44 -6.37 9.73
CA LEU A 110 14.15 -7.63 9.05
C LEU A 110 14.72 -7.64 7.64
#